data_AF-E6N6D6-F1
#
_entry.id   AF-E6N6D6-F1
#
_cell.length_a   1.000
_cell.length_b   1.000
_cell.length_c   1.000
_cell.angle_alpha   90.00
_cell.angle_beta   90.00
_cell.angle_gamma   90.00
#
_symmetry.space_group_name_H-M   'P 1'
#
loop_
_entity.id
_entity.type
_entity.pdbx_description
1 polymer ?
#
loop_
_entity_poly.entity_id
_entity_poly.type
_entity_poly.pdbx_seq_one_letter_code
_entity_poly.pdbx_strand_id
1 'polypeptide(L)'
;MYYVVFPEKMTSIVTVRLSKPDLKRIEELRRVENVDRSTLIKMFIDEGVRKRVVDLYRQEKLTVGRAAEILGVSLREFLEILEKEGVPVNWDIAGIREYMRDKNLKRFERWWWTNTLLNDEEIQYKAE
;
A
#
# COMPACT_ATOMS: atom_id res chain seq x y z
N MET A 1 24.65 22.25 0.02
CA MET A 1 23.32 22.40 -0.62
C MET A 1 22.93 21.02 -1.13
N TYR A 2 22.04 20.31 -0.42
CA TYR A 2 21.60 18.96 -0.81
C TYR A 2 20.30 19.08 -1.61
N TYR A 3 20.27 18.52 -2.82
CA TYR A 3 19.05 18.36 -3.58
C TYR A 3 18.36 17.06 -3.17
N VAL A 4 17.11 17.17 -2.71
CA VAL A 4 16.22 16.01 -2.58
C VAL A 4 15.72 15.67 -3.98
N VAL A 5 16.24 14.59 -4.55
CA VAL A 5 15.70 14.02 -5.79
C VAL A 5 14.45 13.25 -5.40
N PHE A 6 13.28 13.78 -5.77
CA PHE A 6 12.04 13.02 -5.71
C PHE A 6 12.08 11.97 -6.84
N PRO A 7 11.95 10.66 -6.54
CA PRO A 7 11.95 9.65 -7.60
C PRO A 7 10.79 9.90 -8.56
N GLU A 8 11.09 9.91 -9.86
CA GLU A 8 10.09 10.06 -10.93
C GLU A 8 9.00 9.00 -10.78
N LYS A 9 7.75 9.43 -10.91
CA LYS A 9 6.59 8.53 -10.88
C LYS A 9 6.66 7.64 -12.12
N MET A 10 7.09 6.39 -11.97
CA MET A 10 7.23 5.45 -13.08
C MET A 10 5.85 5.12 -13.66
N THR A 11 5.48 5.75 -14.77
CA THR A 11 4.27 5.43 -15.52
C THR A 11 4.56 4.36 -16.55
N SER A 12 3.75 3.31 -16.60
CA SER A 12 3.75 2.32 -17.67
C SER A 12 2.47 2.44 -18.52
N ILE A 13 2.58 2.12 -19.81
CA ILE A 13 1.44 2.14 -20.73
C ILE A 13 0.93 0.70 -20.87
N VAL A 14 -0.36 0.51 -20.62
CA VAL A 14 -1.07 -0.75 -20.84
C VAL A 14 -2.18 -0.52 -21.86
N THR A 15 -2.14 -1.25 -22.98
CA THR A 15 -3.17 -1.17 -24.03
C THR A 15 -4.16 -2.33 -23.88
N VAL A 16 -5.43 -2.01 -23.60
CA VAL A 16 -6.51 -3.00 -23.43
C VAL A 16 -7.57 -2.81 -24.51
N ARG A 17 -8.03 -3.91 -25.11
CA ARG A 17 -9.17 -3.88 -26.03
C ARG A 17 -10.47 -3.98 -25.24
N LEU A 18 -11.34 -2.99 -25.39
CA LEU A 18 -12.66 -2.97 -24.78
C LEU A 18 -13.74 -3.20 -25.82
N SER A 19 -14.81 -3.90 -25.43
CA SER A 19 -15.99 -4.03 -26.27
C SER A 19 -16.69 -2.66 -26.41
N LYS A 20 -17.43 -2.44 -27.51
CA LYS A 20 -18.23 -1.21 -27.67
C LYS A 20 -19.22 -1.00 -26.50
N PRO A 21 -19.93 -2.05 -26.00
CA PRO A 21 -20.77 -1.92 -24.83
C PRO A 21 -20.04 -1.44 -23.57
N ASP A 22 -18.85 -1.97 -23.27
CA ASP A 22 -18.11 -1.60 -22.06
C ASP A 22 -17.61 -0.17 -22.14
N LEU A 23 -17.09 0.23 -23.29
CA LEU A 23 -16.66 1.61 -23.52
C LEU A 23 -17.83 2.60 -23.36
N LYS A 24 -19.04 2.22 -23.80
CA LYS A 24 -20.24 3.04 -23.62
C LYS A 24 -20.55 3.24 -22.13
N ARG A 25 -20.53 2.17 -21.32
CA ARG A 25 -20.77 2.26 -19.87
C ARG A 25 -19.78 3.20 -19.17
N ILE A 26 -18.51 3.11 -19.53
CA ILE A 26 -17.45 3.99 -18.98
C ILE A 26 -17.72 5.44 -19.36
N GLU A 27 -18.09 5.73 -20.61
CA GLU A 27 -18.34 7.10 -21.07
C GLU A 27 -19.59 7.73 -20.42
N GLU A 28 -20.64 6.95 -20.16
CA GLU A 28 -21.80 7.43 -19.41
C GLU A 28 -21.41 7.79 -17.97
N LEU A 29 -20.67 6.91 -17.27
CA LEU A 29 -20.29 7.18 -15.88
C LEU A 29 -19.34 8.37 -15.77
N ARG A 30 -18.42 8.51 -16.73
CA ARG A 30 -17.52 9.66 -16.84
C ARG A 30 -18.28 10.99 -16.86
N ARG A 31 -19.43 11.05 -17.53
CA ARG A 31 -20.28 12.25 -17.62
C ARG A 31 -21.00 12.53 -16.31
N VAL A 32 -21.47 11.48 -15.63
CA VAL A 32 -22.16 11.60 -14.34
C VAL A 32 -21.20 12.10 -13.25
N GLU A 33 -19.98 11.54 -13.21
CA GLU A 33 -18.97 11.89 -12.20
C GLU A 33 -18.13 13.12 -12.57
N ASN A 34 -18.26 13.61 -13.81
CA ASN A 34 -17.52 14.76 -14.35
C ASN A 34 -15.98 14.61 -14.20
N VAL A 35 -15.47 13.43 -14.53
CA VAL A 35 -14.04 13.11 -14.49
C VAL A 35 -13.49 12.87 -15.91
N ASP A 36 -12.16 12.87 -16.08
CA ASP A 36 -11.58 12.44 -17.35
C ASP A 36 -11.55 10.90 -17.45
N ARG A 37 -11.47 10.39 -18.69
CA ARG A 37 -11.51 8.95 -18.95
C ARG A 37 -10.36 8.20 -18.26
N SER A 38 -9.16 8.79 -18.25
CA SER A 38 -7.99 8.14 -17.66
C SER A 38 -8.11 8.03 -16.15
N THR A 39 -8.64 9.06 -15.50
CA THR A 39 -8.88 9.08 -14.05
C THR A 39 -9.93 8.06 -13.67
N LEU A 40 -11.06 7.99 -14.38
CA LEU A 40 -12.08 6.99 -14.10
C LEU A 40 -11.56 5.55 -14.26
N ILE A 41 -10.78 5.29 -15.33
CA ILE A 41 -10.19 3.97 -15.54
C ILE A 41 -9.19 3.63 -14.42
N LYS A 42 -8.35 4.57 -13.99
CA LYS A 42 -7.44 4.37 -12.85
C LYS A 42 -8.20 4.05 -11.56
N MET A 43 -9.28 4.78 -11.28
CA MET A 43 -10.15 4.53 -10.13
C MET A 43 -10.72 3.11 -10.15
N PHE A 44 -11.25 2.67 -11.30
CA PHE A 44 -11.75 1.29 -11.44
C PHE A 44 -10.67 0.24 -11.27
N ILE A 45 -9.44 0.49 -11.73
CA ILE A 45 -8.32 -0.41 -11.52
C ILE A 45 -8.01 -0.50 -10.02
N ASP A 46 -7.88 0.63 -9.33
CA ASP A 46 -7.56 0.67 -7.90
C ASP A 46 -8.65 -0.01 -7.06
N GLU A 47 -9.92 0.27 -7.35
CA GLU A 47 -11.07 -0.38 -6.70
C GLU A 47 -11.13 -1.88 -7.00
N GLY A 48 -10.93 -2.27 -8.26
CA GLY A 48 -10.93 -3.66 -8.70
C GLY A 48 -9.81 -4.47 -8.04
N VAL A 49 -8.60 -3.90 -7.95
CA VAL A 49 -7.46 -4.51 -7.27
C VAL A 49 -7.75 -4.66 -5.78
N ARG A 50 -8.24 -3.60 -5.11
CA ARG A 50 -8.62 -3.65 -3.68
C ARG A 50 -9.61 -4.77 -3.42
N LYS A 51 -10.72 -4.78 -4.15
CA LYS A 51 -11.77 -5.79 -4.00
C LYS A 51 -11.23 -7.20 -4.20
N ARG A 52 -10.39 -7.40 -5.24
CA ARG A 52 -9.81 -8.71 -5.52
C ARG A 52 -8.87 -9.19 -4.42
N VAL A 53 -8.07 -8.29 -3.85
CA VAL A 53 -7.17 -8.62 -2.74
C VAL A 53 -7.97 -9.02 -1.49
N VAL A 54 -9.02 -8.26 -1.15
CA VAL A 54 -9.90 -8.59 -0.02
C VAL A 54 -10.60 -9.94 -0.23
N ASP A 55 -11.12 -10.21 -1.44
CA ASP A 55 -11.74 -11.49 -1.77
C ASP A 55 -10.76 -12.67 -1.62
N LEU A 56 -9.50 -12.49 -2.04
CA LEU A 56 -8.46 -13.51 -1.90
C LEU A 56 -8.05 -13.72 -0.45
N TYR A 57 -7.99 -12.66 0.35
CA TYR A 57 -7.79 -12.76 1.80
C TYR A 57 -8.93 -13.53 2.47
N ARG A 58 -10.18 -13.20 2.14
CA ARG A 58 -11.39 -13.91 2.64
C ARG A 58 -11.41 -15.39 2.27
N GLN A 59 -10.79 -15.76 1.15
CA GLN A 59 -10.62 -17.15 0.70
C GLN A 59 -9.39 -17.84 1.30
N GLU A 60 -8.71 -17.21 2.27
CA GLU A 60 -7.48 -17.71 2.90
C GLU A 60 -6.32 -17.93 1.91
N LYS A 61 -6.37 -17.28 0.74
CA LYS A 61 -5.32 -17.35 -0.30
C LYS A 61 -4.21 -16.31 -0.10
N LEU A 62 -4.43 -15.32 0.75
CA LEU A 62 -3.46 -14.29 1.10
C LEU A 62 -3.40 -14.14 2.62
N THR A 63 -2.20 -13.95 3.16
CA THR A 63 -2.02 -13.46 4.53
C THR A 63 -2.36 -11.98 4.59
N VAL A 64 -2.60 -11.48 5.80
CA VAL A 64 -2.93 -10.07 6.04
C VAL A 64 -1.79 -9.14 5.58
N GLY A 65 -0.52 -9.47 5.87
CA GLY A 65 0.61 -8.66 5.40
C GLY A 65 0.84 -8.75 3.91
N ARG A 66 0.66 -9.92 3.28
CA ARG A 66 0.79 -10.04 1.82
C ARG A 66 -0.28 -9.22 1.10
N ALA A 67 -1.49 -9.19 1.64
CA ALA A 67 -2.56 -8.37 1.10
C ALA A 67 -2.26 -6.86 1.25
N ALA A 68 -1.73 -6.43 2.40
CA ALA A 68 -1.28 -5.05 2.61
C ALA A 68 -0.16 -4.64 1.64
N GLU A 69 0.83 -5.52 1.43
CA GLU A 69 1.95 -5.32 0.50
C GLU A 69 1.46 -5.13 -0.95
N ILE A 70 0.54 -5.99 -1.41
CA ILE A 70 -0.01 -5.89 -2.78
C ILE A 70 -0.74 -4.55 -2.99
N LEU A 71 -1.45 -4.06 -1.97
CA LEU A 71 -2.14 -2.78 -2.03
C LEU A 71 -1.23 -1.58 -1.77
N GLY A 72 0.04 -1.80 -1.43
CA GLY A 72 0.99 -0.74 -1.10
C GLY A 72 0.58 0.07 0.13
N VAL A 73 -0.15 -0.55 1.06
CA VAL A 73 -0.61 0.09 2.32
C VAL A 73 0.08 -0.55 3.52
N SER A 74 0.07 0.15 4.65
CA SER A 74 0.50 -0.46 5.91
C SER A 74 -0.47 -1.56 6.36
N LEU A 75 0.03 -2.48 7.17
CA LEU A 75 -0.80 -3.52 7.76
C LEU A 75 -2.00 -2.96 8.53
N ARG A 76 -1.79 -1.85 9.26
CA ARG A 76 -2.87 -1.16 9.96
C ARG A 76 -3.95 -0.67 9.01
N GLU A 77 -3.57 0.01 7.92
CA GLU A 77 -4.52 0.51 6.92
C GLU A 77 -5.29 -0.65 6.28
N PHE A 78 -4.63 -1.78 6.04
CA PHE A 78 -5.32 -2.96 5.53
C PHE A 78 -6.32 -3.55 6.53
N LEU A 79 -5.99 -3.60 7.82
CA LEU A 79 -6.95 -4.01 8.86
C LEU A 79 -8.17 -3.07 8.93
N GLU A 80 -7.97 -1.76 8.77
CA GLU A 80 -9.05 -0.77 8.70
C GLU A 80 -9.92 -0.95 7.45
N ILE A 81 -9.35 -1.39 6.32
CA ILE A 81 -10.11 -1.77 5.11
C ILE A 81 -11.00 -3.00 5.41
N LEU A 82 -10.45 -4.04 6.04
CA LEU A 82 -11.20 -5.24 6.39
C LEU A 82 -12.37 -4.93 7.33
N GLU A 83 -12.15 -4.07 8.33
CA GLU A 83 -13.20 -3.62 9.26
C GLU A 83 -14.33 -2.90 8.52
N LYS A 84 -14.00 -1.94 7.63
CA LYS A 84 -14.99 -1.21 6.83
C LYS A 84 -15.79 -2.10 5.89
N GLU A 85 -15.16 -3.14 5.36
CA GLU A 85 -15.80 -4.11 4.44
C GLU A 85 -16.51 -5.26 5.18
N GLY A 86 -16.51 -5.27 6.52
CA GLY A 86 -17.15 -6.31 7.34
C GLY A 86 -16.51 -7.68 7.16
N VAL A 87 -15.21 -7.73 6.84
CA VAL A 87 -14.44 -8.96 6.69
C VAL A 87 -13.82 -9.30 8.04
N PRO A 88 -14.11 -10.48 8.64
CA PRO A 88 -13.52 -10.86 9.91
C PRO A 88 -12.00 -10.98 9.76
N VAL A 89 -11.28 -10.39 10.70
CA VAL A 89 -9.81 -10.49 10.76
C VAL A 89 -9.45 -11.86 11.33
N ASN A 90 -8.67 -12.63 10.56
CA ASN A 90 -8.07 -13.85 11.06
C ASN A 90 -6.90 -13.50 11.99
N TRP A 91 -7.16 -13.51 13.30
CA TRP A 91 -6.17 -13.23 14.36
C TRP A 91 -5.34 -14.47 14.73
N ASP A 92 -4.83 -15.19 13.73
CA ASP A 92 -3.91 -16.28 14.00
C ASP A 92 -2.56 -15.76 14.51
N ILE A 93 -1.74 -16.66 15.08
CA ILE A 93 -0.42 -16.31 15.62
C ILE A 93 0.47 -15.66 14.54
N ALA A 94 0.27 -16.03 13.27
CA ALA A 94 0.99 -15.43 12.14
C ALA A 94 0.61 -13.96 11.94
N GLY A 95 -0.68 -13.64 11.90
CA GLY A 95 -1.19 -12.26 11.80
C GLY A 95 -0.78 -11.39 12.98
N ILE A 96 -0.80 -11.93 14.19
CA ILE A 96 -0.33 -11.23 15.40
C ILE A 96 1.18 -10.94 15.33
N ARG A 97 1.99 -11.94 14.93
CA ARG A 97 3.44 -11.79 14.77
C ARG A 97 3.78 -10.73 13.71
N GLU A 98 3.03 -10.72 12.61
CA GLU A 98 3.19 -9.77 11.52
C GLU A 98 2.85 -8.33 11.97
N TYR A 99 1.76 -8.17 12.73
CA TYR A 99 1.39 -6.90 13.35
C TYR A 99 2.44 -6.36 14.33
N MET A 100 2.99 -7.24 15.17
CA MET A 100 4.06 -6.84 16.10
C MET A 100 5.36 -6.47 15.39
N ARG A 101 5.67 -7.11 14.25
CA ARG A 101 6.86 -6.80 13.44
C ARG A 101 6.77 -5.42 12.80
N ASP A 102 5.62 -5.06 12.22
CA ASP A 102 5.40 -3.74 11.60
C ASP A 102 5.62 -2.60 12.61
N LYS A 103 5.14 -2.76 13.85
CA LYS A 103 5.33 -1.77 14.93
C LYS A 103 6.78 -1.57 15.35
N ASN A 104 7.62 -2.61 15.26
CA ASN A 104 9.01 -2.53 15.69
C ASN A 104 9.91 -1.84 14.65
N LEU A 105 9.62 -1.99 13.35
CA LEU A 105 10.47 -1.44 12.30
C LEU A 105 10.44 0.11 12.27
N LYS A 106 9.25 0.70 12.45
CA LYS A 106 9.09 2.18 12.45
C LYS A 106 9.65 2.88 13.69
N ARG A 107 9.82 2.16 14.81
CA ARG A 107 10.46 2.70 16.03
C ARG A 107 11.98 2.65 15.93
N PHE A 108 12.53 1.68 15.19
CA PHE A 108 13.97 1.47 15.07
C PHE A 108 14.61 2.38 14.02
N GLU A 109 14.03 2.52 12.81
CA GLU A 109 14.61 3.38 11.76
C GLU A 109 14.59 4.88 12.11
N ARG A 110 13.57 5.34 12.84
CA ARG A 110 13.48 6.72 13.33
C ARG A 110 14.54 7.03 14.41
N TRP A 111 14.92 6.02 15.20
CA TRP A 111 15.96 6.13 16.23
C TRP A 111 17.38 6.12 15.65
N TRP A 112 17.62 5.38 14.56
CA TRP A 112 18.92 5.37 13.89
C TRP A 112 19.20 6.67 13.11
N TRP A 113 18.25 7.23 12.34
CA TRP A 113 18.51 8.49 11.61
C TRP A 113 18.61 9.75 12.49
N THR A 114 18.18 9.70 13.74
CA THR A 114 18.36 10.79 14.71
C THR A 114 19.68 10.70 15.48
N ASN A 115 20.27 9.50 15.61
CA ASN A 115 21.51 9.28 16.34
C ASN A 115 22.76 9.06 15.46
N THR A 116 22.63 8.80 14.15
CA THR A 116 23.80 8.57 13.28
C THR A 116 24.42 9.86 12.72
N LEU A 117 23.86 11.05 12.99
CA LEU A 117 24.49 12.34 12.62
C LEU A 117 24.97 13.17 13.83
N LEU A 118 24.98 12.58 15.04
CA LEU A 118 25.42 13.27 16.27
C LEU A 118 26.45 12.49 17.09
N ASN A 119 26.96 11.34 16.62
CA ASN A 119 27.83 10.46 17.42
C ASN A 119 29.18 10.12 16.78
N ASP A 120 29.64 10.87 15.78
CA ASP A 120 31.00 10.68 15.22
C ASP A 120 32.12 11.10 16.19
N GLU A 121 31.81 11.79 17.29
CA GLU A 121 32.78 12.18 18.33
C GLU A 121 32.86 11.22 19.54
N GLU A 122 32.00 10.21 19.64
CA GLU A 122 31.93 9.34 20.84
C GLU A 122 32.57 7.94 20.67
N ILE A 123 33.18 7.64 19.51
CA ILE A 123 33.89 6.37 19.24
C ILE A 123 35.40 6.48 19.52
N GLN A 124 35.78 7.11 20.64
CA GLN A 124 37.17 7.11 21.14
C GLN A 124 37.32 6.67 22.60
N TYR A 125 36.25 6.34 23.34
CA TYR A 125 36.38 6.03 24.77
C TYR A 125 36.04 4.58 25.19
N LYS A 126 35.97 3.61 24.27
CA LYS A 126 35.83 2.19 24.65
C LYS A 126 36.74 1.27 23.86
N ALA A 127 38.03 1.57 23.91
CA ALA A 127 39.10 0.65 23.55
C ALA A 127 40.24 0.72 24.58
N GLU A 128 39.90 0.57 25.87
CA GLU A 128 40.81 0.13 26.95
C GLU A 128 40.05 -0.79 27.90
#